data_AF-A0A126YXT0-F1
#
_entry.id   AF-A0A126YXT0-F1
#
_cell.length_a   1.000
_cell.length_b   1.000
_cell.length_c   1.000
_cell.angle_alpha   90.00
_cell.angle_beta   90.00
_cell.angle_gamma   90.00
#
_symmetry.space_group_name_H-M   'P 1'
#
loop_
_entity.id
_entity.type
_entity.pdbx_description
1 polymer ?
#
loop_
_entity_poly.entity_id
_entity_poly.type
_entity_poly.pdbx_seq_one_letter_code
_entity_poly.pdbx_strand_id
1 'polypeptide(L)'
;MLAEAEKMLIRATELSPDDPYPWSQLIWTGTGLEVSKGDILERFTSMQERDPSYIYGWLAVVPSLAKKWGGSHELMFAVAPHGDRELPAGSVGRVGIVCAHEERRLCL
;
A
#
# COMPACT_ATOMS: atom_id res chain seq x y z
N MET A 1 -7.59 16.49 -11.39
CA MET A 1 -6.71 16.69 -10.21
C MET A 1 -5.97 15.40 -9.86
N LEU A 2 -6.65 14.28 -9.56
CA LEU A 2 -5.98 13.03 -9.17
C LEU A 2 -5.14 12.38 -10.30
N ALA A 3 -5.66 12.34 -11.53
CA ALA A 3 -4.90 11.82 -12.68
C ALA A 3 -3.64 12.64 -13.03
N GLU A 4 -3.58 13.91 -12.63
CA GLU A 4 -2.38 14.73 -12.83
C GLU A 4 -1.36 14.45 -11.73
N ALA A 5 -1.82 14.30 -10.48
CA ALA A 5 -0.98 13.83 -9.38
C ALA A 5 -0.35 12.46 -9.68
N GLU A 6 -1.12 11.53 -10.25
CA GLU A 6 -0.64 10.21 -10.70
C GLU A 6 0.57 10.34 -11.64
N LYS A 7 0.48 11.19 -12.68
CA LYS A 7 1.59 11.42 -13.63
C LYS A 7 2.80 12.02 -12.95
N MET A 8 2.60 12.99 -12.05
CA MET A 8 3.69 13.62 -11.31
C MET A 8 4.38 12.62 -10.39
N LEU A 9 3.63 11.73 -9.75
CA LEU A 9 4.18 10.67 -8.90
C LEU A 9 4.93 9.61 -9.72
N ILE A 10 4.43 9.21 -10.89
CA ILE A 10 5.17 8.36 -11.84
C ILE A 10 6.48 9.05 -12.23
N ARG A 11 6.45 10.35 -12.56
CA ARG A 11 7.69 11.08 -12.86
C ARG A 11 8.65 11.12 -11.67
N ALA A 12 8.14 11.17 -10.43
CA ALA A 12 8.96 11.12 -9.24
C ALA A 12 9.64 9.75 -9.06
N THR A 13 8.99 8.63 -9.40
CA THR A 13 9.64 7.30 -9.38
C THR A 13 10.80 7.22 -10.37
N GLU A 14 10.72 7.92 -11.51
CA GLU A 14 11.80 7.97 -12.50
C GLU A 14 12.97 8.87 -12.06
N LEU A 15 12.68 9.98 -11.39
CA LEU A 15 13.69 10.95 -10.95
C LEU A 15 14.45 10.48 -9.71
N SER A 16 13.81 9.71 -8.83
CA SER A 16 14.39 9.17 -7.61
C SER A 16 14.04 7.68 -7.50
N PRO A 17 14.72 6.80 -8.26
CA PRO A 17 14.35 5.40 -8.38
C PRO A 17 14.48 4.62 -7.08
N ASP A 18 15.25 5.09 -6.11
CA ASP A 18 15.44 4.42 -4.82
C ASP A 18 14.46 4.91 -3.73
N ASP A 19 13.65 5.94 -4.01
CA ASP A 19 12.71 6.51 -3.03
C ASP A 19 11.40 5.68 -2.96
N PRO A 20 11.04 5.11 -1.79
CA PRO A 20 9.79 4.37 -1.61
C PRO A 20 8.55 5.28 -1.54
N TYR A 21 8.71 6.58 -1.24
CA TYR A 21 7.59 7.49 -0.99
C TYR A 21 6.65 7.63 -2.20
N PRO A 22 7.11 7.92 -3.43
CA PRO A 22 6.22 8.04 -4.59
C PRO A 22 5.34 6.81 -4.81
N TRP A 23 5.87 5.61 -4.58
CA TRP A 23 5.12 4.36 -4.70
C TRP A 23 4.00 4.24 -3.66
N SER A 24 4.25 4.65 -2.41
CA SER A 24 3.19 4.70 -1.39
C SER A 24 2.06 5.67 -1.77
N GLN A 25 2.39 6.78 -2.44
CA GLN A 25 1.41 7.75 -2.91
C GLN A 25 0.65 7.23 -4.15
N LEU A 26 1.33 6.50 -5.04
CA LEU A 26 0.70 5.83 -6.17
C LEU A 26 -0.34 4.79 -5.72
N ILE A 27 -0.17 4.14 -4.57
CA ILE A 27 -1.22 3.27 -4.02
C ILE A 27 -2.49 4.08 -3.70
N TRP A 28 -2.35 5.26 -3.08
CA TRP A 28 -3.49 6.12 -2.76
C TRP A 28 -4.17 6.68 -4.01
N THR A 29 -3.40 7.25 -4.93
CA THR A 29 -3.96 7.82 -6.16
C THR A 29 -4.57 6.73 -7.04
N GLY A 30 -3.94 5.55 -7.13
CA GLY A 30 -4.51 4.39 -7.80
C GLY A 30 -5.83 3.94 -7.18
N THR A 31 -5.94 3.95 -5.85
CA THR A 31 -7.18 3.58 -5.16
C THR A 31 -8.31 4.54 -5.50
N GLY A 32 -8.05 5.85 -5.50
CA GLY A 32 -9.05 6.86 -5.87
C GLY A 32 -9.36 6.93 -7.37
N LEU A 33 -8.45 6.44 -8.21
CA LEU A 33 -8.66 6.26 -9.66
C LEU A 33 -9.23 4.87 -10.01
N GLU A 34 -9.53 4.04 -9.00
CA GLU A 34 -10.09 2.70 -9.16
C GLU A 34 -9.25 1.78 -10.07
N VAL A 35 -7.92 1.88 -10.00
CA VAL A 35 -7.02 0.93 -10.69
C VAL A 35 -7.16 -0.48 -10.11
N SER A 36 -6.68 -1.47 -10.86
CA SER A 36 -6.81 -2.87 -10.45
C SER A 36 -6.09 -3.14 -9.12
N LYS A 37 -6.58 -4.10 -8.32
CA LYS A 37 -5.87 -4.52 -7.11
C LYS A 37 -4.52 -5.18 -7.43
N GLY A 38 -4.37 -5.74 -8.63
CA GLY A 38 -3.07 -6.18 -9.14
C GLY A 38 -2.09 -5.01 -9.23
N ASP A 39 -2.49 -3.91 -9.85
CA ASP A 39 -1.66 -2.71 -10.01
C ASP A 39 -1.30 -2.09 -8.64
N ILE A 40 -2.24 -2.10 -7.69
CA ILE A 40 -1.99 -1.68 -6.31
C ILE A 40 -0.91 -2.55 -5.65
N LEU A 41 -0.99 -3.88 -5.82
CA LEU A 41 0.00 -4.81 -5.29
C LEU A 41 1.35 -4.65 -5.98
N GLU A 42 1.40 -4.41 -7.30
CA GLU A 42 2.64 -4.14 -8.02
C GLU A 42 3.34 -2.86 -7.53
N ARG A 43 2.56 -1.80 -7.25
CA ARG A 43 3.08 -0.57 -6.64
C ARG A 43 3.61 -0.82 -5.24
N PHE A 44 2.94 -1.66 -4.46
CA PHE A 44 3.40 -2.06 -3.13
C PHE A 44 4.69 -2.89 -3.20
N THR A 45 4.77 -3.87 -4.10
CA THR A 45 6.00 -4.65 -4.35
C THR A 45 7.16 -3.71 -4.72
N SER A 46 6.93 -2.78 -5.65
CA SER A 46 7.94 -1.78 -6.04
C SER A 46 8.40 -0.94 -4.85
N MET A 47 7.49 -0.55 -3.96
CA MET A 47 7.82 0.14 -2.71
C MET A 47 8.68 -0.75 -1.78
N GLN A 48 8.29 -2.01 -1.61
CA GLN A 48 9.01 -2.96 -0.74
C GLN A 48 10.42 -3.30 -1.24
N GLU A 49 10.64 -3.33 -2.55
CA GLU A 49 11.98 -3.52 -3.14
C GLU A 49 12.97 -2.42 -2.73
N ARG A 50 12.46 -1.23 -2.41
CA ARG A 50 13.26 -0.07 -1.99
C ARG A 50 13.43 -0.02 -0.48
N ASP A 51 12.32 -0.07 0.24
CA ASP A 51 12.31 -0.13 1.70
C ASP A 51 11.10 -0.95 2.18
N PRO A 52 11.29 -2.23 2.53
CA PRO A 52 10.19 -3.07 3.00
C PRO A 52 9.70 -2.67 4.39
N SER A 53 10.48 -1.89 5.14
CA SER A 53 10.12 -1.33 6.45
C SER A 53 9.43 0.04 6.34
N TYR A 54 9.15 0.53 5.13
CA TYR A 54 8.56 1.85 4.96
C TYR A 54 7.09 1.88 5.43
N ILE A 55 6.85 2.51 6.58
CA ILE A 55 5.55 2.48 7.28
C ILE A 55 4.38 2.97 6.40
N TYR A 56 4.58 4.01 5.60
CA TYR A 56 3.53 4.60 4.79
C TYR A 56 3.10 3.68 3.64
N GLY A 57 3.95 2.76 3.21
CA GLY A 57 3.58 1.71 2.27
C GLY A 57 2.55 0.73 2.86
N TRP A 58 2.78 0.29 4.10
CA TRP A 58 1.84 -0.59 4.82
C TRP A 58 0.51 0.09 5.14
N LEU A 59 0.57 1.36 5.56
CA LEU A 59 -0.62 2.18 5.82
C LEU A 59 -1.42 2.51 4.55
N ALA A 60 -0.78 2.46 3.37
CA ALA A 60 -1.45 2.64 2.09
C ALA A 60 -2.06 1.33 1.56
N VAL A 61 -1.28 0.25 1.47
CA VAL A 61 -1.73 -0.98 0.80
C VAL A 61 -2.89 -1.66 1.53
N VAL A 62 -2.86 -1.72 2.87
CA VAL A 62 -3.85 -2.51 3.62
C VAL A 62 -5.26 -1.95 3.45
N PRO A 63 -5.53 -0.64 3.65
CA PRO A 63 -6.84 -0.06 3.35
C PRO A 63 -7.23 -0.22 1.89
N SER A 64 -6.30 -0.01 0.94
CA SER A 64 -6.57 -0.10 -0.49
C SER A 64 -7.06 -1.47 -0.96
N LEU A 65 -6.79 -2.53 -0.21
CA LEU A 65 -7.27 -3.89 -0.48
C LEU A 65 -8.61 -4.22 0.20
N ALA A 66 -9.11 -3.36 1.10
CA ALA A 66 -10.34 -3.59 1.84
C ALA A 66 -11.58 -3.56 0.92
N LYS A 67 -12.69 -4.15 1.42
CA LYS A 67 -13.95 -4.24 0.67
C LYS A 67 -14.50 -2.86 0.26
N LYS A 68 -14.37 -1.85 1.11
CA LYS A 68 -14.87 -0.48 0.84
C LYS A 68 -14.22 0.18 -0.38
N TRP A 69 -13.04 -0.30 -0.79
CA TRP A 69 -12.30 0.22 -1.94
C TRP A 69 -12.29 -0.75 -3.13
N GLY A 70 -13.27 -1.65 -3.23
CA GLY A 70 -13.39 -2.59 -4.35
C GLY A 70 -12.45 -3.80 -4.26
N GLY A 71 -11.85 -4.06 -3.09
CA GLY A 71 -11.13 -5.30 -2.79
C GLY A 71 -11.98 -6.27 -1.95
N SER A 72 -11.35 -7.01 -1.05
CA SER A 72 -12.03 -7.88 -0.09
C SER A 72 -11.28 -7.95 1.24
N HIS A 73 -11.98 -8.27 2.32
CA HIS A 73 -11.31 -8.46 3.61
C HIS A 73 -10.36 -9.66 3.55
N GLU A 74 -10.69 -10.70 2.79
CA GLU A 74 -9.83 -11.86 2.58
C GLU A 74 -8.50 -11.45 1.93
N LEU A 75 -8.55 -10.60 0.90
CA LEU A 75 -7.35 -10.09 0.22
C LEU A 75 -6.52 -9.19 1.16
N MET A 76 -7.19 -8.29 1.90
CA MET A 76 -6.54 -7.43 2.89
C MET A 76 -5.82 -8.25 3.98
N PHE A 77 -6.49 -9.26 4.56
CA PHE A 77 -5.91 -10.13 5.59
C PHE A 77 -4.90 -11.14 5.05
N ALA A 78 -4.88 -11.42 3.74
CA ALA A 78 -3.78 -12.16 3.13
C ALA A 78 -2.48 -11.35 3.16
N VAL A 79 -2.55 -10.03 2.93
CA VAL A 79 -1.37 -9.16 2.84
C VAL A 79 -0.89 -8.64 4.20
N ALA A 80 -1.82 -8.24 5.07
CA ALA A 80 -1.51 -7.54 6.33
C ALA A 80 -0.48 -8.24 7.26
N PRO A 81 -0.44 -9.58 7.38
CA PRO A 81 0.52 -10.25 8.25
C PRO A 81 1.96 -10.32 7.70
N HIS A 82 2.19 -10.04 6.41
CA HIS A 82 3.52 -10.24 5.80
C HIS A 82 4.61 -9.40 6.47
N GLY A 83 4.31 -8.15 6.83
CA GLY A 83 5.29 -7.26 7.45
C GLY A 83 5.75 -7.73 8.82
N ASP A 84 4.92 -8.48 9.55
CA ASP A 84 5.28 -9.10 10.82
C ASP A 84 6.05 -10.42 10.65
N ARG A 85 5.73 -11.19 9.61
CA ARG A 85 6.31 -12.51 9.36
C ARG A 85 7.71 -12.45 8.73
N GLU A 86 7.90 -11.53 7.80
CA GLU A 86 9.09 -11.53 6.92
C GLU A 86 10.15 -10.51 7.36
N LEU A 87 9.78 -9.46 8.11
CA LEU A 87 10.72 -8.41 8.50
C LEU A 87 11.36 -8.69 9.86
N PRO A 88 12.58 -8.16 10.10
CA PRO A 88 13.24 -8.30 11.40
C PRO A 88 12.37 -7.78 12.55
N ALA A 89 12.53 -8.41 13.73
CA ALA A 89 11.86 -7.97 14.94
C ALA A 89 12.15 -6.48 15.24
N GLY A 90 11.12 -5.73 15.62
CA GLY A 90 11.21 -4.28 15.80
C GLY A 90 10.94 -3.46 14.54
N SER A 91 10.77 -4.10 13.38
CA SER A 91 10.25 -3.46 12.17
C SER A 91 8.81 -2.96 12.36
N VAL A 92 8.46 -1.90 11.63
CA VAL A 92 7.12 -1.31 11.63
C VAL A 92 6.11 -2.08 10.78
N GLY A 93 6.52 -3.12 10.04
CA GLY A 93 5.62 -3.91 9.18
C GLY A 93 4.41 -4.52 9.88
N ARG A 94 4.51 -4.77 11.20
CA ARG A 94 3.39 -5.22 12.05
C ARG A 94 2.19 -4.25 12.03
N VAL A 95 2.40 -2.98 11.67
CA VAL A 95 1.31 -2.00 11.54
C VAL A 95 0.23 -2.46 10.56
N GLY A 96 0.57 -3.29 9.56
CA GLY A 96 -0.38 -3.84 8.61
C GLY A 96 -1.50 -4.63 9.27
N ILE A 97 -1.18 -5.46 10.27
CA ILE A 97 -2.17 -6.25 11.04
C ILE A 97 -3.13 -5.32 11.78
N VAL A 98 -2.60 -4.32 12.50
CA VAL A 98 -3.42 -3.35 13.25
C VAL A 98 -4.35 -2.61 12.29
N CYS A 99 -3.81 -2.12 11.18
CA CYS A 99 -4.57 -1.42 10.15
C CYS A 99 -5.70 -2.29 9.58
N ALA A 100 -5.46 -3.58 9.31
CA ALA A 100 -6.48 -4.48 8.78
C ALA A 100 -7.65 -4.70 9.76
N HIS A 101 -7.38 -4.77 11.07
CA HIS A 101 -8.43 -4.89 12.08
C HIS A 101 -9.25 -3.60 12.22
N GLU A 102 -8.60 -2.43 12.19
CA GLU A 102 -9.30 -1.14 12.15
C GLU A 102 -10.17 -1.00 10.89
N GLU A 103 -9.63 -1.35 9.73
CA GLU A 103 -10.35 -1.30 8.46
C GLU A 103 -11.58 -2.22 8.43
N ARG A 104 -11.46 -3.44 8.96
CA ARG A 104 -12.60 -4.36 9.10
C ARG A 104 -13.70 -3.76 9.99
N ARG A 105 -13.35 -3.01 11.03
CA ARG A 105 -14.30 -2.32 11.91
C ARG A 105 -14.99 -1.16 11.20
N LEU A 106 -14.27 -0.43 10.34
CA LEU A 106 -14.80 0.72 9.60
C LEU A 106 -15.72 0.32 8.42
N CYS A 107 -15.66 -0.94 7.98
CA CYS A 107 -16.46 -1.46 6.85
C CYS A 107 -17.73 -2.23 7.26
N LEU A 108 -18.21 -2.09 8.51
CA LEU A 108 -19.44 -2.71 9.01
C LEU A 108 -20.69 -2.10 8.35
#